data_AF-A0A7U9T865-F1
#
_entry.id   AF-A0A7U9T865-F1
#
_cell.length_a   1.000
_cell.length_b   1.000
_cell.length_c   1.000
_cell.angle_alpha   90.00
_cell.angle_beta   90.00
_cell.angle_gamma   90.00
#
_symmetry.space_group_name_H-M   'P 1'
#
loop_
_entity.id
_entity.type
_entity.pdbx_description
1 polymer ?
#
loop_
_entity_poly.entity_id
_entity_poly.type
_entity_poly.pdbx_seq_one_letter_code
_entity_poly.pdbx_strand_id
1 'polypeptide(L)'
;MKKIYCIIAQLILLLWFFLDMTGLRFGNKCLVSRSYKDDGIFFLIYLIVVILFIVKGQIGKWFVIVWLSMWFVIQFICHEWYTFFNGGFMGALERKIEYFSGTIQWLRIDGKYIPDVYHTILHILILCALISTIASETCPSESAHTTSGGISVRTP
;
A
#
# COMPACT_ATOMS: atom_id res chain seq x y z
N MET A 1 -3.35 -16.70 -7.90
CA MET A 1 -3.97 -16.47 -6.57
C MET A 1 -5.43 -16.10 -6.74
N LYS A 2 -6.34 -16.55 -5.85
CA LYS A 2 -7.74 -16.13 -5.92
C LYS A 2 -7.86 -14.63 -5.65
N LYS A 3 -8.69 -13.92 -6.43
CA LYS A 3 -8.96 -12.47 -6.30
C LYS A 3 -9.25 -12.04 -4.85
N ILE A 4 -9.90 -12.91 -4.08
CA ILE A 4 -10.22 -12.63 -2.67
C ILE A 4 -8.99 -12.42 -1.78
N TYR A 5 -7.87 -13.12 -2.02
CA TYR A 5 -6.65 -12.93 -1.24
C TYR A 5 -6.01 -11.56 -1.52
N CYS A 6 -6.05 -11.11 -2.78
CA CYS A 6 -5.59 -9.77 -3.14
C CYS A 6 -6.44 -8.70 -2.47
N ILE A 7 -7.77 -8.86 -2.47
CA ILE A 7 -8.69 -7.95 -1.78
C ILE A 7 -8.37 -7.90 -0.28
N ILE A 8 -8.18 -9.06 0.37
CA ILE A 8 -7.81 -9.13 1.78
C ILE A 8 -6.48 -8.38 2.02
N ALA A 9 -5.47 -8.58 1.18
CA ALA A 9 -4.19 -7.86 1.31
C ALA A 9 -4.37 -6.33 1.20
N GLN A 10 -5.17 -5.86 0.23
CA GLN A 10 -5.46 -4.43 0.09
C GLN A 10 -6.23 -3.87 1.31
N LEU A 11 -7.16 -4.64 1.87
CA LEU A 11 -7.93 -4.25 3.06
C LEU A 11 -7.06 -4.21 4.32
N ILE A 12 -6.14 -5.17 4.49
CA ILE A 12 -5.17 -5.16 5.59
C ILE A 12 -4.27 -3.94 5.50
N LEU A 13 -3.74 -3.64 4.30
CA LEU A 13 -2.92 -2.45 4.07
C LEU A 13 -3.72 -1.16 4.32
N LEU A 14 -4.98 -1.11 3.90
CA LEU A 14 -5.87 0.04 4.14
C LEU A 14 -6.14 0.23 5.63
N LEU A 15 -6.40 -0.86 6.37
CA LEU A 15 -6.59 -0.81 7.81
C LEU A 15 -5.31 -0.37 8.53
N TRP A 16 -4.15 -0.89 8.11
CA TRP A 16 -2.88 -0.47 8.67
C TRP A 16 -2.64 1.02 8.44
N PHE A 17 -2.84 1.51 7.22
CA PHE A 17 -2.69 2.93 6.89
C PHE A 17 -3.72 3.83 7.61
N PHE A 18 -4.92 3.31 7.88
CA PHE A 18 -5.90 4.04 8.69
C PHE A 18 -5.40 4.33 10.11
N LEU A 19 -4.57 3.46 10.70
CA LEU A 19 -4.00 3.70 12.03
C LEU A 19 -3.13 4.96 12.08
N ASP A 20 -2.48 5.33 10.97
CA ASP A 20 -1.74 6.59 10.83
C ASP A 20 -2.68 7.82 10.86
N MET A 21 -3.89 7.69 10.31
CA MET A 21 -4.90 8.76 10.34
C MET A 21 -5.44 9.04 11.73
N THR A 22 -5.53 8.01 12.57
CA THR A 22 -6.00 8.14 13.96
C THR A 22 -4.86 8.42 14.95
N GLY A 23 -3.66 7.95 14.63
CA GLY A 23 -2.54 7.86 15.57
C GLY A 23 -2.76 6.73 16.58
N LEU A 24 -1.69 6.01 16.91
CA LEU A 24 -1.73 4.93 17.90
C LEU A 24 -0.57 5.12 18.89
N ARG A 25 -0.89 5.18 20.19
CA ARG A 25 0.08 5.35 21.27
C ARG A 25 0.01 4.16 22.22
N PHE A 26 1.17 3.60 22.57
CA PHE A 26 1.31 2.57 23.59
C PHE A 26 2.03 3.15 24.81
N GLY A 27 1.26 3.50 25.83
CA GLY A 27 1.79 4.13 27.04
C GLY A 27 2.52 5.44 26.72
N ASN A 28 3.81 5.50 27.05
CA ASN A 28 4.64 6.69 26.82
C ASN A 28 5.25 6.78 25.42
N LYS A 29 5.13 5.74 24.57
CA LYS A 29 5.70 5.74 23.21
C LYS A 29 4.61 5.76 22.14
N CYS A 30 4.88 6.44 21.04
CA CYS A 30 3.97 6.50 19.91
C CYS A 30 4.29 5.36 18.93
N LEU A 31 3.32 4.54 18.51
CA LEU A 31 3.57 3.64 17.38
C LEU A 31 3.57 4.47 16.09
N VAL A 32 2.55 5.32 15.94
CA VAL A 32 2.41 6.26 14.83
C VAL A 32 1.72 7.53 15.32
N SER A 33 2.27 8.68 14.97
CA SER A 33 1.69 9.98 15.31
C SER A 33 0.54 10.28 14.35
N ARG A 34 -0.53 10.90 14.84
CA ARG A 34 -1.69 11.20 14.00
C ARG A 34 -1.31 12.14 12.85
N SER A 35 -1.39 11.66 11.61
CA SER A 35 -0.94 12.39 10.41
C SER A 35 -2.08 12.73 9.43
N TYR A 36 -3.31 12.93 9.93
CA TYR A 36 -4.47 13.15 9.05
C TYR A 36 -4.33 14.37 8.11
N LYS A 37 -3.66 15.44 8.54
CA LYS A 37 -3.53 16.67 7.72
C LYS A 37 -2.55 16.50 6.56
N ASP A 38 -1.51 15.69 6.75
CA ASP A 38 -0.43 15.53 5.78
C ASP A 38 -0.68 14.31 4.87
N ASP A 39 -1.15 13.20 5.46
CA ASP A 39 -1.30 11.91 4.77
C ASP A 39 -2.76 11.55 4.41
N GLY A 40 -3.73 12.35 4.87
CA GLY A 40 -5.16 12.10 4.64
C GLY A 40 -5.57 12.05 3.16
N ILE A 41 -4.93 12.86 2.31
CA ILE A 41 -5.18 12.84 0.87
C ILE A 41 -4.66 11.54 0.23
N PHE A 42 -3.49 11.06 0.66
CA PHE A 42 -2.93 9.79 0.21
C PHE A 42 -3.84 8.62 0.60
N PHE A 43 -4.37 8.63 1.83
CA PHE A 43 -5.35 7.65 2.28
C PHE A 43 -6.62 7.65 1.43
N LEU A 44 -7.17 8.83 1.13
CA LEU A 44 -8.38 8.95 0.34
C LEU A 44 -8.18 8.46 -1.11
N ILE A 45 -7.07 8.82 -1.75
CA ILE A 45 -6.77 8.34 -3.11
C ILE A 45 -6.61 6.81 -3.10
N TYR A 46 -5.88 6.27 -2.12
CA TYR A 46 -5.73 4.82 -2.01
C TYR A 46 -7.08 4.11 -1.81
N LEU A 47 -7.97 4.65 -0.97
CA LEU A 47 -9.33 4.13 -0.77
C LEU A 47 -10.12 4.09 -2.09
N ILE A 48 -10.09 5.17 -2.88
CA ILE A 48 -10.76 5.24 -4.19
C ILE A 48 -10.19 4.18 -5.14
N VAL A 49 -8.87 4.03 -5.19
CA VAL A 49 -8.19 3.04 -6.04
C VAL A 49 -8.57 1.60 -5.64
N VAL A 50 -8.67 1.30 -4.34
CA VAL A 50 -9.14 0.00 -3.85
C VAL A 50 -10.61 -0.26 -4.21
N ILE A 51 -11.49 0.74 -4.07
CA ILE A 51 -12.89 0.62 -4.49
C ILE A 51 -12.97 0.35 -6.01
N LEU A 52 -12.17 1.05 -6.81
CA LEU A 52 -12.10 0.85 -8.25
C LEU A 52 -11.63 -0.55 -8.61
N PHE A 53 -10.66 -1.11 -7.88
CA PHE A 53 -10.21 -2.50 -8.03
C PHE A 53 -11.32 -3.52 -7.74
N ILE A 54 -12.13 -3.29 -6.72
CA ILE A 54 -13.26 -4.16 -6.39
C ILE A 54 -14.31 -4.13 -7.52
N VAL A 55 -14.69 -2.93 -7.99
CA VAL A 55 -15.77 -2.72 -8.97
C VAL A 55 -15.36 -3.03 -10.41
N LYS A 56 -14.21 -2.52 -10.87
CA LYS A 56 -13.77 -2.58 -12.27
C LYS A 56 -12.76 -3.70 -12.56
N GLY A 57 -12.43 -4.52 -11.55
CA GLY A 57 -11.58 -5.71 -11.70
C GLY A 57 -10.25 -5.40 -12.38
N GLN A 58 -10.15 -5.67 -13.68
CA GLN A 58 -8.92 -5.52 -14.46
C GLN A 58 -8.43 -4.08 -14.61
N ILE A 59 -9.33 -3.12 -14.85
CA ILE A 59 -8.93 -1.69 -14.93
C ILE A 59 -8.39 -1.23 -13.57
N GLY A 60 -9.11 -1.54 -12.50
CA GLY A 60 -8.70 -1.13 -11.15
C GLY A 60 -7.41 -1.80 -10.68
N LYS A 61 -7.09 -3.01 -11.19
CA LYS A 61 -5.82 -3.69 -10.91
C LYS A 61 -4.63 -2.84 -11.34
N TRP A 62 -4.67 -2.28 -12.55
CA TRP A 62 -3.59 -1.43 -13.05
C TRP A 62 -3.43 -0.17 -12.22
N PHE A 63 -4.54 0.47 -11.82
CA PHE A 63 -4.50 1.62 -10.92
C PHE A 63 -3.87 1.26 -9.55
N VAL A 64 -4.23 0.12 -8.96
CA VAL A 64 -3.61 -0.36 -7.71
C VAL A 64 -2.12 -0.58 -7.88
N ILE A 65 -1.67 -1.22 -8.97
CA ILE A 65 -0.26 -1.48 -9.22
C ILE A 65 0.51 -0.16 -9.30
N VAL A 66 0.06 0.78 -10.14
CA VAL A 66 0.71 2.08 -10.31
C VAL A 66 0.78 2.83 -8.99
N TRP A 67 -0.33 2.86 -8.25
CA TRP A 67 -0.41 3.55 -6.97
C TRP A 67 0.53 2.94 -5.92
N LEU A 68 0.51 1.61 -5.75
CA LEU A 68 1.37 0.92 -4.79
C LEU A 68 2.86 1.01 -5.16
N SER A 69 3.20 0.96 -6.45
CA SER A 69 4.58 1.17 -6.90
C SER A 69 5.07 2.59 -6.60
N MET A 70 4.26 3.61 -6.88
CA MET A 70 4.58 5.00 -6.56
C MET A 70 4.74 5.19 -5.05
N TRP A 71 3.80 4.66 -4.26
CA TRP A 71 3.83 4.76 -2.80
C TRP A 71 5.05 4.04 -2.19
N PHE A 72 5.39 2.85 -2.70
CA PHE A 72 6.59 2.12 -2.30
C PHE A 72 7.86 2.95 -2.51
N VAL A 73 8.02 3.58 -3.68
CA VAL A 73 9.18 4.42 -3.98
C VAL A 73 9.24 5.63 -3.04
N ILE A 74 8.12 6.30 -2.81
CA ILE A 74 8.08 7.43 -1.87
C ILE A 74 8.45 6.97 -0.46
N GLN A 75 7.86 5.89 0.04
CA GLN A 75 8.19 5.34 1.36
C GLN A 75 9.68 4.99 1.49
N PHE A 76 10.25 4.37 0.47
CA PHE A 76 11.68 4.05 0.43
C PHE A 76 12.55 5.32 0.52
N ILE A 77 12.24 6.35 -0.28
CA ILE A 77 12.98 7.63 -0.25
C ILE A 77 12.76 8.34 1.09
N CYS A 78 11.55 8.32 1.62
CA CYS A 78 11.20 9.01 2.85
C CYS A 78 11.76 8.34 4.08
N HIS A 79 12.05 7.03 4.10
CA HIS A 79 12.51 6.35 5.31
C HIS A 79 13.87 5.67 5.13
N GLU A 80 13.98 4.72 4.20
CA GLU A 80 15.19 3.89 4.04
C GLU A 80 16.39 4.67 3.47
N TRP A 81 16.15 5.58 2.53
CA TRP A 81 17.23 6.38 1.93
C TRP A 81 18.03 7.16 2.98
N TYR A 82 17.35 7.75 3.96
CA TYR A 82 17.99 8.48 5.05
C TYR A 82 18.90 7.59 5.91
N THR A 83 18.55 6.32 6.06
CA THR A 83 19.35 5.33 6.80
C THR A 83 20.64 4.97 6.07
N PHE A 84 20.59 4.88 4.73
CA PHE A 84 21.75 4.49 3.92
C PHE A 84 22.68 5.65 3.62
N PHE A 85 22.13 6.82 3.29
CA PHE A 85 22.91 7.96 2.80
C PHE A 85 23.14 9.06 3.85
N ASN A 86 22.63 8.88 5.07
CA ASN A 86 22.73 9.84 6.18
C ASN A 86 22.32 11.28 5.79
N GLY A 87 21.34 11.37 4.90
CA GLY A 87 20.85 12.58 4.26
C GLY A 87 19.77 12.20 3.25
N GLY A 88 18.88 13.12 2.90
CA GLY A 88 17.78 12.80 1.99
C GLY A 88 17.06 14.01 1.43
N PHE A 89 16.03 13.73 0.64
CA PHE A 89 15.33 14.72 -0.18
C PHE A 89 14.24 15.52 0.57
N MET A 90 13.60 14.94 1.58
CA MET A 90 12.53 15.55 2.37
C MET A 90 13.02 16.13 3.70
N GLY A 91 13.91 17.13 3.62
CA GLY A 91 14.37 17.89 4.78
C GLY A 91 15.62 17.34 5.49
N ALA A 92 16.08 18.08 6.49
CA ALA A 92 17.32 17.81 7.22
C ALA A 92 17.21 16.57 8.11
N LEU A 93 18.29 15.80 8.20
CA LEU A 93 18.38 14.55 8.98
C LEU A 93 18.01 14.75 10.45
N GLU A 94 18.55 15.80 11.09
CA GLU A 94 18.34 16.07 12.53
C GLU A 94 16.86 16.32 12.86
N ARG A 95 16.18 17.19 12.09
CA ARG A 95 14.74 17.45 12.27
C ARG A 95 13.91 16.19 12.14
N LYS A 96 14.32 15.28 11.26
CA LYS A 96 13.64 14.01 11.06
C LYS A 96 13.87 13.05 12.22
N ILE A 97 15.11 12.96 12.72
CA ILE A 97 15.42 12.17 13.93
C ILE A 97 14.60 12.69 15.11
N GLU A 98 14.51 14.00 15.29
CA GLU A 98 13.71 14.64 16.34
C GLU A 98 12.22 14.30 16.21
N TYR A 99 11.64 14.48 15.01
CA TYR A 99 10.24 14.18 14.72
C TYR A 99 9.85 12.72 15.06
N PHE A 100 10.73 11.76 14.75
CA PHE A 100 10.50 10.34 15.01
C PHE A 100 11.09 9.83 16.34
N SER A 101 11.71 10.69 17.16
CA SER A 101 12.34 10.28 18.43
C SER A 101 11.35 9.70 19.46
N GLY A 102 10.09 10.13 19.38
CA GLY A 102 9.00 9.66 20.22
C GLY A 102 8.32 8.38 19.72
N THR A 103 8.68 7.88 18.53
CA THR A 103 8.07 6.67 17.96
C THR A 103 8.82 5.39 18.37
N ILE A 104 8.15 4.24 18.23
CA ILE A 104 8.78 2.94 18.51
C ILE A 104 9.73 2.61 17.35
N GLN A 105 11.03 2.76 17.60
CA GLN A 105 12.10 2.40 16.67
C GLN A 105 12.64 1.00 16.93
N TRP A 106 13.11 0.32 15.89
CA TRP A 106 13.78 -0.99 16.01
C TRP A 106 15.11 -0.89 16.78
N LEU A 107 15.90 0.11 16.43
CA LEU A 107 17.22 0.42 16.95
C LEU A 107 17.36 1.93 17.02
N ARG A 108 18.12 2.44 17.98
CA ARG A 108 18.39 3.87 18.13
C ARG A 108 19.90 4.07 18.17
N ILE A 109 20.42 4.78 17.17
CA ILE A 109 21.84 5.07 16.99
C ILE A 109 21.97 6.58 16.90
N ASP A 110 22.81 7.17 17.75
CA ASP A 110 23.00 8.61 17.78
C ASP A 110 23.56 9.12 16.44
N GLY A 111 22.96 10.20 15.92
CA GLY A 111 23.34 10.79 14.64
C GLY A 111 22.87 10.04 13.39
N LYS A 112 22.08 8.96 13.53
CA LYS A 112 21.55 8.20 12.40
C LYS A 112 20.03 8.08 12.47
N TYR A 113 19.37 8.31 11.33
CA TYR A 113 17.94 8.04 11.19
C TYR A 113 17.70 6.54 10.98
N ILE A 114 16.81 5.96 11.77
CA ILE A 114 16.31 4.59 11.61
C ILE A 114 14.78 4.68 11.50
N PRO A 115 14.16 4.03 10.49
CA PRO A 115 12.72 4.00 10.34
C PRO A 115 12.06 3.40 11.59
N ASP A 116 10.90 3.95 11.95
CA ASP A 116 10.11 3.38 13.02
C ASP A 116 9.44 2.07 12.59
N VAL A 117 9.00 1.29 13.58
CA VAL A 117 8.37 -0.02 13.36
C VAL A 117 7.14 0.10 12.47
N TYR A 118 6.37 1.18 12.63
CA TYR A 118 5.14 1.39 11.88
C TYR A 118 5.39 1.52 10.38
N HIS A 119 6.31 2.39 9.98
CA HIS A 119 6.66 2.63 8.60
C HIS A 119 7.38 1.43 7.97
N THR A 120 8.20 0.69 8.73
CA THR A 120 8.76 -0.58 8.25
C THR A 120 7.67 -1.60 7.94
N ILE A 121 6.68 -1.79 8.82
CA ILE A 121 5.56 -2.71 8.57
C ILE A 121 4.72 -2.23 7.39
N LEU A 122 4.45 -0.92 7.29
CA LEU A 122 3.74 -0.32 6.16
C LEU A 122 4.46 -0.63 4.84
N HIS A 123 5.78 -0.47 4.79
CA HIS A 123 6.59 -0.75 3.61
C HIS A 123 6.51 -2.24 3.18
N ILE A 124 6.55 -3.16 4.15
CA ILE A 124 6.38 -4.60 3.89
C ILE A 124 4.97 -4.90 3.38
N LEU A 125 3.93 -4.31 3.98
CA LEU A 125 2.54 -4.51 3.55
C LEU A 125 2.30 -4.00 2.12
N ILE A 126 2.88 -2.84 1.76
CA ILE A 126 2.84 -2.30 0.39
C ILE A 126 3.48 -3.29 -0.58
N LEU A 127 4.67 -3.81 -0.26
CA LEU A 127 5.39 -4.74 -1.12
C LEU A 127 4.61 -6.07 -1.29
N CYS A 128 4.09 -6.63 -0.19
CA CYS A 128 3.26 -7.83 -0.22
C CYS A 128 1.98 -7.62 -1.03
N ALA A 129 1.29 -6.50 -0.87
CA ALA A 129 0.09 -6.16 -1.62
C ALA A 129 0.39 -5.96 -3.12
N LEU A 130 1.53 -5.33 -3.45
CA LEU A 130 1.98 -5.11 -4.82
C LEU A 130 2.29 -6.44 -5.52
N ILE A 131 3.13 -7.29 -4.91
CA ILE A 131 3.47 -8.61 -5.44
C ILE A 131 2.20 -9.45 -5.59
N SER A 132 1.33 -9.45 -4.57
CA SER A 132 0.06 -10.18 -4.61
C SER A 132 -0.85 -9.71 -5.75
N THR A 133 -0.83 -8.41 -6.05
CA THR A 133 -1.64 -7.85 -7.13
C THR A 133 -1.04 -8.18 -8.49
N ILE A 134 0.28 -8.08 -8.67
CA ILE A 134 0.96 -8.43 -9.92
C ILE A 134 0.78 -9.92 -10.24
N ALA A 135 1.05 -10.79 -9.28
CA ALA A 135 0.95 -12.25 -9.42
C ALA A 135 -0.50 -12.77 -9.41
N SER A 136 -1.49 -11.91 -9.20
CA SER A 136 -2.88 -12.27 -9.44
C SER A 136 -3.16 -12.28 -10.93
N GLU A 137 -3.36 -13.46 -11.51
CA GLU A 137 -3.93 -13.55 -12.85
C GLU A 137 -5.39 -13.11 -12.75
N THR A 138 -5.75 -12.07 -13.49
CA THR A 138 -7.15 -11.84 -13.81
C THR A 138 -7.54 -12.95 -14.77
N CYS A 139 -8.25 -13.95 -14.25
CA CYS A 139 -9.06 -14.81 -15.09
C CYS A 139 -9.86 -13.87 -16.02
N PRO A 140 -9.73 -14.00 -17.36
CA PRO A 140 -10.49 -13.18 -18.28
C PRO A 140 -11.95 -13.24 -17.87
N SER A 141 -12.58 -12.08 -17.70
CA SER A 141 -14.01 -12.00 -17.43
C SER A 141 -14.72 -12.78 -18.52
N GLU A 142 -15.36 -13.87 -18.12
CA GLU A 142 -16.31 -14.57 -18.96
C GLU A 142 -17.39 -13.58 -19.40
N SER A 143 -17.65 -13.60 -20.71
CA SER A 143 -18.75 -12.99 -21.47
C SER A 143 -18.63 -11.54 -21.98
N ALA A 144 -18.51 -11.44 -23.30
CA ALA A 144 -19.47 -10.66 -24.08
C ALA A 144 -20.08 -11.59 -25.16
N HIS A 145 -21.41 -11.73 -25.10
CA HIS A 145 -22.34 -12.43 -26.00
C HIS A 145 -22.09 -12.11 -27.50
N THR A 146 -22.42 -12.96 -28.48
CA THR A 146 -23.80 -13.08 -29.02
C THR A 146 -23.90 -14.20 -30.09
N THR A 147 -25.01 -14.93 -30.02
CA THR A 147 -25.69 -15.82 -30.98
C THR A 147 -25.39 -15.75 -32.48
N SER A 148 -25.16 -16.92 -33.08
CA SER A 148 -25.74 -17.38 -34.36
C SER A 148 -25.81 -18.92 -34.23
N GLY A 149 -26.96 -19.59 -34.17
CA GLY A 149 -28.04 -19.54 -35.15
C GLY A 149 -27.85 -20.68 -36.15
N GLY A 150 -28.56 -21.80 -35.97
CA GLY A 150 -29.07 -22.59 -37.10
C GLY A 150 -28.57 -24.04 -37.31
N ILE A 151 -29.52 -24.96 -37.13
CA ILE A 151 -29.88 -26.08 -38.04
C ILE A 151 -29.10 -27.42 -37.92
N SER A 152 -29.76 -28.33 -37.19
CA SER A 152 -29.99 -29.76 -37.47
C SER A 152 -29.48 -30.35 -38.80
N VAL A 153 -28.75 -31.47 -38.73
CA VAL A 153 -29.16 -32.72 -39.39
C VAL A 153 -28.74 -33.91 -38.53
N ARG A 154 -29.74 -34.64 -38.01
CA ARG A 154 -29.64 -36.04 -37.56
C ARG A 154 -30.24 -36.88 -38.69
N THR A 155 -29.52 -37.88 -39.17
CA THR A 155 -29.94 -39.24 -39.63
C THR A 155 -28.97 -39.82 -40.67
N PRO A 156 -29.00 -41.13 -40.94
CA PRO A 156 -29.47 -42.25 -40.12
C PRO A 156 -28.31 -43.05 -39.49
#